data_AF-A0A2G2VLR5-F1
#
_entry.id   AF-A0A2G2VLR5-F1
#
_cell.length_a   1.000
_cell.length_b   1.000
_cell.length_c   1.000
_cell.angle_alpha   90.00
_cell.angle_beta   90.00
_cell.angle_gamma   90.00
#
_symmetry.space_group_name_H-M   'P 1'
#
loop_
_entity.id
_entity.type
_entity.pdbx_description
1 polymer ?
#
loop_
_entity_poly.entity_id
_entity_poly.type
_entity_poly.pdbx_seq_one_letter_code
_entity_poly.pdbx_strand_id
1 'polypeptide(L)'
;MRSVTRRFGDHHEVSELEVYTFGVDVKWRNLGQVPHPVRHDFGQVSVNGDLHLMDPVNKDRIYSFDIVTENLMSVPGPPGLVFPFKYLIQAVLPRSTCPPSCLTLVELGNFPCLTDDSGSIFQHNDVWWMKENGIAESWTKEHILTCLGPACFGLDICYLNIYQ
;
A
#
# COMPACT_ATOMS: atom_id res chain seq x y z
N MET A 1 9.04 -12.55 -3.42
CA MET A 1 7.65 -12.68 -3.89
C MET A 1 7.49 -11.89 -5.18
N ARG A 2 6.68 -12.35 -6.14
CA ARG A 2 6.34 -11.58 -7.35
C ARG A 2 4.94 -11.95 -7.84
N SER A 3 4.27 -11.03 -8.53
CA SER A 3 3.07 -11.36 -9.30
C SER A 3 3.43 -11.61 -10.76
N VAL A 4 2.78 -12.61 -11.36
CA VAL A 4 2.92 -12.95 -12.78
C VAL A 4 1.54 -12.92 -13.42
N THR A 5 1.39 -12.13 -14.48
CA THR A 5 0.16 -12.10 -15.28
C THR A 5 0.27 -13.15 -16.38
N ARG A 6 -0.67 -14.09 -16.40
CA ARG A 6 -0.81 -15.10 -17.46
C ARG A 6 -2.04 -14.79 -18.31
N ARG A 7 -1.90 -15.01 -19.62
CA ARG A 7 -2.98 -14.82 -20.60
C ARG A 7 -3.49 -16.17 -21.07
N PHE A 8 -4.80 -16.37 -21.00
CA PHE A 8 -5.49 -17.55 -21.51
C PHE A 8 -6.45 -17.13 -22.63
N GLY A 9 -6.16 -17.55 -23.87
CA GLY A 9 -6.95 -17.17 -25.05
C GLY A 9 -7.00 -15.65 -25.28
N ASP A 10 -8.03 -15.18 -26.00
CA ASP A 10 -8.02 -13.81 -26.49
C ASP A 10 -8.27 -12.74 -25.41
N HIS A 11 -8.89 -13.04 -24.25
CA HIS A 11 -9.30 -11.97 -23.30
C HIS A 11 -9.28 -12.33 -21.80
N HIS A 12 -8.77 -13.49 -21.37
CA HIS A 12 -8.65 -13.80 -19.92
C HIS A 12 -7.22 -13.58 -19.41
N GLU A 13 -6.99 -12.47 -18.70
CA GLU A 13 -5.79 -12.26 -17.89
C GLU A 13 -6.05 -12.73 -16.46
N VAL A 14 -5.15 -13.56 -15.93
CA VAL A 14 -5.15 -13.98 -14.53
C VAL A 14 -3.80 -13.59 -13.92
N SER A 15 -3.81 -13.07 -12.70
CA SER A 15 -2.57 -12.92 -11.94
C SER A 15 -2.39 -14.09 -11.00
N GLU A 16 -1.16 -14.58 -10.97
CA GLU A 16 -0.71 -15.61 -10.06
C GLU A 16 0.38 -15.06 -9.16
N LEU A 17 0.43 -15.59 -7.95
CA LEU A 17 1.46 -15.28 -6.99
C LEU A 17 2.59 -16.31 -7.07
N GLU A 18 3.82 -15.83 -7.18
CA GLU A 18 5.01 -16.68 -7.11
C GLU A 18 5.93 -16.27 -5.97
N VAL A 19 6.43 -17.27 -5.25
CA VAL A 19 7.35 -17.12 -4.12
C VAL A 19 8.64 -17.87 -4.41
N TYR A 20 9.74 -17.32 -3.89
CA TYR A 20 11.06 -17.90 -3.94
C TYR A 20 11.72 -17.70 -2.58
N THR A 21 12.00 -18.79 -1.90
CA THR A 21 12.67 -18.82 -0.60
C THR A 21 14.15 -19.15 -0.80
N PHE A 22 15.02 -18.17 -0.53
CA PHE A 22 16.46 -18.34 -0.72
C PHE A 22 17.01 -19.49 0.16
N GLY A 23 17.84 -20.35 -0.43
CA GLY A 23 18.41 -21.51 0.26
C GLY A 23 17.48 -22.72 0.42
N VAL A 24 16.19 -22.56 0.11
CA VAL A 24 15.19 -23.65 0.12
C VAL A 24 14.77 -23.99 -1.32
N ASP A 25 14.42 -22.96 -2.08
CA ASP A 25 13.87 -23.12 -3.42
C ASP A 25 14.95 -23.10 -4.51
N VAL A 26 14.81 -24.02 -5.47
CA VAL A 26 15.63 -24.06 -6.70
C VAL A 26 14.96 -23.29 -7.84
N LYS A 27 13.64 -23.05 -7.75
CA LYS A 27 12.84 -22.31 -8.73
C LYS A 27 11.66 -21.63 -8.03
N TRP A 28 11.08 -20.64 -8.70
CA TRP A 28 9.84 -20.00 -8.26
C TRP A 28 8.71 -21.03 -8.11
N ARG A 29 8.01 -20.97 -6.97
CA ARG A 29 6.81 -21.77 -6.69
C ARG A 29 5.57 -20.92 -6.87
N ASN A 30 4.54 -21.50 -7.48
CA ASN A 30 3.26 -20.85 -7.70
C ASN A 30 2.33 -21.14 -6.52
N LEU A 31 1.75 -20.10 -5.94
CA LEU A 31 0.80 -20.19 -4.82
C LEU A 31 -0.65 -20.03 -5.26
N GLY A 32 -0.90 -19.96 -6.58
CA GLY A 32 -2.23 -19.85 -7.16
C GLY A 32 -2.60 -18.44 -7.58
N GLN A 33 -3.87 -18.29 -7.93
CA GLN A 33 -4.43 -17.05 -8.46
C GLN A 33 -4.63 -16.02 -7.34
N VAL A 34 -4.34 -14.76 -7.65
CA VAL A 34 -4.61 -13.63 -6.75
C VAL A 34 -5.65 -12.70 -7.36
N PRO A 35 -6.38 -11.93 -6.52
CA PRO A 35 -7.61 -11.27 -6.94
C PRO A 35 -7.48 -10.27 -8.10
N HIS A 36 -6.29 -9.74 -8.43
CA HIS A 36 -6.13 -8.73 -9.47
C HIS A 36 -4.87 -8.90 -10.31
N PRO A 37 -4.93 -8.58 -11.63
CA PRO A 37 -3.77 -8.49 -12.49
C PRO A 37 -2.80 -7.41 -11.97
N VAL A 38 -1.76 -7.83 -11.27
CA VAL A 38 -0.81 -6.89 -10.64
C VAL A 38 0.16 -6.40 -11.70
N ARG A 39 -0.15 -5.27 -12.29
CA ARG A 39 0.78 -4.57 -13.18
C ARG A 39 1.71 -3.73 -12.32
N HIS A 40 2.90 -4.27 -12.11
CA HIS A 40 4.15 -3.60 -11.71
C HIS A 40 4.06 -2.82 -10.39
N ASP A 41 4.87 -3.28 -9.44
CA ASP A 41 5.23 -2.62 -8.18
C ASP A 41 4.10 -2.58 -7.12
N PHE A 42 4.19 -3.49 -6.14
CA PHE A 42 3.51 -3.31 -4.87
C PHE A 42 4.30 -2.30 -4.03
N GLY A 43 3.59 -1.36 -3.40
CA GLY A 43 4.12 -0.77 -2.17
C GLY A 43 4.23 -1.90 -1.14
N GLN A 44 5.43 -2.12 -0.60
CA GLN A 44 5.70 -3.26 0.28
C GLN A 44 6.38 -2.80 1.57
N VAL A 45 5.90 -3.33 2.70
CA VAL A 45 6.51 -3.15 4.00
C VAL A 45 6.47 -4.45 4.78
N SER A 46 7.54 -4.78 5.50
CA SER A 46 7.56 -5.95 6.39
C SER A 46 7.36 -5.48 7.82
N VAL A 47 6.34 -6.01 8.49
CA VAL A 47 6.00 -5.65 9.86
C VAL A 47 5.66 -6.91 10.64
N ASN A 48 6.30 -7.11 11.80
CA ASN A 48 6.03 -8.26 12.68
C ASN A 48 6.10 -9.64 11.99
N GLY A 49 6.92 -9.78 10.95
CA GLY A 49 7.06 -11.03 10.19
C GLY A 49 6.07 -11.20 9.03
N ASP A 50 5.09 -10.30 8.91
CA ASP A 50 4.18 -10.23 7.78
C ASP A 50 4.73 -9.28 6.71
N LEU A 51 4.43 -9.59 5.45
CA LEU A 51 4.68 -8.71 4.32
C LEU A 51 3.36 -8.05 3.90
N HIS A 52 3.22 -6.75 4.18
CA HIS A 52 2.08 -5.97 3.74
C HIS A 52 2.30 -5.42 2.34
N LEU A 53 1.28 -5.51 1.51
CA LEU A 53 1.28 -5.13 0.11
C LEU A 53 0.11 -4.22 -0.19
N MET A 54 0.34 -3.16 -0.96
CA MET A 54 -0.72 -2.27 -1.45
C MET A 54 -0.91 -2.42 -2.95
N ASP A 55 -2.17 -2.61 -3.38
CA ASP A 55 -2.52 -2.62 -4.81
C ASP A 55 -2.19 -1.26 -5.46
N PRO A 56 -1.39 -1.23 -6.54
CA PRO A 56 -0.93 0.01 -7.15
C PRO A 56 -2.05 0.80 -7.87
N VAL A 57 -3.12 0.10 -8.27
CA VAL A 57 -4.26 0.70 -8.98
C VAL A 57 -5.37 1.07 -8.00
N ASN A 58 -5.69 0.16 -7.09
CA ASN A 58 -6.75 0.34 -6.11
C ASN A 58 -6.18 0.37 -4.70
N LYS A 59 -5.57 1.51 -4.34
CA LYS A 59 -4.85 1.72 -3.07
C LYS A 59 -5.70 1.62 -1.80
N ASP A 60 -7.01 1.36 -1.93
CA ASP A 60 -7.88 0.96 -0.81
C ASP A 60 -7.74 -0.52 -0.42
N ARG A 61 -7.04 -1.30 -1.24
CA ARG A 61 -6.77 -2.72 -1.02
C ARG A 61 -5.35 -2.93 -0.51
N ILE A 62 -5.29 -3.39 0.72
CA ILE A 62 -4.08 -3.84 1.37
C ILE A 62 -4.18 -5.35 1.54
N TYR A 63 -3.06 -6.03 1.38
CA TYR A 63 -2.92 -7.46 1.60
C TYR A 63 -1.84 -7.69 2.64
N SER A 64 -1.99 -8.73 3.46
CA SER A 64 -0.93 -9.27 4.31
C SER A 64 -0.55 -10.65 3.78
N PHE A 65 0.75 -10.86 3.56
CA PHE A 65 1.32 -12.15 3.24
C PHE A 65 2.06 -12.68 4.45
N ASP A 66 1.54 -13.75 5.04
CA ASP A 66 2.19 -14.49 6.11
C ASP A 66 3.32 -15.33 5.50
N ILE A 67 4.56 -14.99 5.84
CA ILE A 67 5.75 -15.64 5.28
C ILE A 67 5.88 -17.09 5.74
N VAL A 68 5.37 -17.42 6.94
CA VAL A 68 5.46 -18.76 7.54
C VAL A 68 4.44 -19.69 6.91
N THR A 69 3.19 -19.24 6.79
CA THR A 69 2.09 -20.06 6.24
C THR A 69 1.91 -19.91 4.74
N GLU A 70 2.61 -18.96 4.12
CA GLU A 70 2.53 -18.60 2.70
C GLU A 70 1.12 -18.23 2.23
N ASN A 71 0.32 -17.66 3.15
CA ASN A 71 -1.05 -17.27 2.87
C ASN A 71 -1.15 -15.76 2.60
N LEU A 72 -1.86 -15.41 1.53
CA LEU A 72 -2.20 -14.03 1.21
C LEU A 72 -3.63 -13.72 1.69
N MET A 73 -3.76 -12.76 2.58
CA MET A 73 -5.03 -12.33 3.16
C MET A 73 -5.32 -10.88 2.81
N SER A 74 -6.58 -10.55 2.52
CA SER A 74 -7.00 -9.15 2.40
C SER A 74 -7.08 -8.51 3.77
N VAL A 75 -6.53 -7.31 3.90
CA VAL A 75 -6.59 -6.50 5.11
C VAL A 75 -7.56 -5.33 4.85
N PRO A 76 -8.46 -5.03 5.80
CA PRO A 76 -9.34 -3.88 5.66
C PRO A 76 -8.52 -2.58 5.57
N GLY A 77 -8.87 -1.70 4.64
CA GLY A 77 -8.32 -0.33 4.60
C GLY A 77 -8.83 0.54 5.75
N PRO A 78 -8.21 1.69 6.01
CA PRO A 78 -8.61 2.55 7.11
C PRO A 78 -10.03 3.10 6.92
N PRO A 79 -10.84 3.12 7.99
CA PRO A 79 -12.19 3.67 7.94
C PRO A 79 -12.14 5.17 7.64
N GLY A 80 -13.03 5.62 6.77
CA GLY A 80 -13.10 7.04 6.37
C GLY A 80 -11.99 7.48 5.40
N LEU A 81 -11.18 6.56 4.87
CA LEU A 81 -10.29 6.86 3.75
C LEU A 81 -11.13 7.19 2.51
N VAL A 82 -11.34 8.48 2.26
CA VAL A 82 -12.03 8.98 1.07
C VAL A 82 -11.00 9.19 -0.02
N PHE A 83 -11.19 8.54 -1.16
CA PHE A 83 -10.40 8.77 -2.36
C PHE A 83 -11.14 9.79 -3.24
N PRO A 84 -10.85 11.10 -3.13
CA PRO A 84 -11.54 12.12 -3.92
C PRO A 84 -11.39 11.91 -5.44
N PHE A 85 -10.37 11.15 -5.87
CA PHE A 85 -10.08 10.89 -7.28
C PHE A 85 -10.42 9.49 -7.79
N LYS A 86 -11.00 8.59 -6.97
CA LYS A 86 -11.32 7.21 -7.38
C LYS A 86 -12.23 7.13 -8.62
N TYR A 87 -13.08 8.15 -8.81
CA TYR A 87 -14.04 8.21 -9.92
C TYR A 87 -13.68 9.22 -11.03
N LEU A 88 -12.74 10.13 -10.80
CA LEU A 88 -12.36 11.12 -11.83
C LEU A 88 -11.47 10.52 -12.93
N ILE A 89 -10.73 9.45 -12.62
CA ILE A 89 -9.80 8.83 -13.57
C ILE A 89 -10.49 7.88 -14.56
N GLN A 90 -11.64 7.28 -14.22
CA GLN A 90 -12.41 6.48 -15.20
C GLN A 90 -13.15 7.34 -16.22
N ALA A 91 -13.51 8.58 -15.88
CA ALA A 91 -14.39 9.41 -16.70
C ALA A 91 -13.69 10.51 -17.51
N VAL A 92 -12.52 11.02 -17.10
CA VAL A 92 -12.04 12.31 -17.63
C VAL A 92 -10.75 12.27 -18.46
N LEU A 93 -9.82 11.32 -18.28
CA LEU A 93 -8.54 11.38 -19.02
C LEU A 93 -7.93 9.99 -19.33
N PRO A 94 -8.11 9.45 -20.55
CA PRO A 94 -7.39 8.26 -21.02
C PRO A 94 -5.86 8.45 -21.17
N ARG A 95 -5.35 9.66 -20.94
CA ARG A 95 -3.94 10.06 -21.13
C ARG A 95 -3.33 10.79 -19.93
N SER A 96 -3.99 10.84 -18.77
CA SER A 96 -3.37 11.48 -17.60
C SER A 96 -2.26 10.58 -17.05
N THR A 97 -1.04 11.11 -17.02
CA THR A 97 0.14 10.52 -16.36
C THR A 97 0.22 10.84 -14.88
N CYS A 98 -0.80 11.49 -14.30
CA CYS A 98 -0.83 11.76 -12.86
C CYS A 98 -1.02 10.44 -12.09
N PRO A 99 -0.10 10.08 -11.18
CA PRO A 99 -0.23 8.86 -10.40
C PRO A 99 -1.54 8.83 -9.62
N PRO A 100 -2.22 7.67 -9.55
CA PRO A 100 -3.48 7.53 -8.83
C PRO A 100 -3.21 7.66 -7.33
N SER A 101 -3.45 8.85 -6.76
CA SER A 101 -3.18 9.20 -5.34
C SER A 101 -1.72 9.02 -4.90
N CYS A 102 -1.19 9.90 -4.06
CA CYS A 102 0.17 9.77 -3.55
C CYS A 102 0.27 8.87 -2.30
N LEU A 103 -0.79 8.08 -2.05
CA LEU A 103 -0.82 7.11 -0.96
C LEU A 103 0.31 6.12 -1.12
N THR A 104 1.10 6.01 -0.07
CA THR A 104 2.24 5.10 0.02
C THR A 104 2.09 4.25 1.27
N LEU A 105 2.41 2.97 1.16
CA LEU A 105 2.50 2.04 2.29
C LEU A 105 3.92 2.11 2.85
N VAL A 106 4.06 2.46 4.13
CA VAL A 106 5.34 2.62 4.82
C VAL A 106 5.30 1.94 6.19
N GLU A 107 6.47 1.81 6.82
CA GLU A 107 6.59 1.39 8.21
C GLU A 107 6.68 2.60 9.13
N LEU A 108 5.94 2.60 10.24
CA LEU A 108 6.21 3.50 11.35
C LEU A 108 6.11 2.77 12.68
N GLY A 109 7.22 2.71 13.42
CA GLY A 109 7.24 2.13 14.77
C GLY A 109 6.75 0.70 14.85
N ASN A 110 7.09 -0.16 13.88
CA ASN A 110 6.60 -1.53 13.73
C ASN A 110 5.08 -1.64 13.44
N PHE A 111 4.49 -0.63 12.81
CA PHE A 111 3.11 -0.67 12.31
C PHE A 111 3.07 -0.34 10.82
N PRO A 112 2.23 -1.03 10.02
CA PRO A 112 2.02 -0.65 8.64
C PRO A 112 1.19 0.64 8.59
N CYS A 113 1.68 1.58 7.80
CA CYS A 113 1.14 2.93 7.74
C CYS A 113 0.84 3.34 6.29
N LEU A 114 -0.23 4.09 6.11
CA LEU A 114 -0.54 4.80 4.89
C LEU A 114 -0.19 6.27 5.08
N THR A 115 0.52 6.83 4.12
CA THR A 115 0.82 8.27 4.09
C THR A 115 0.33 8.84 2.78
N ASP A 116 -0.45 9.91 2.83
CA ASP A 116 -0.82 10.65 1.62
C ASP A 116 0.20 11.76 1.36
N ASP A 117 1.13 11.53 0.42
CA ASP A 117 2.10 12.52 -0.04
C ASP A 117 1.53 13.35 -1.20
N SER A 118 0.24 13.70 -1.14
CA SER A 118 -0.45 14.41 -2.22
C SER A 118 -0.06 15.88 -2.28
N GLY A 119 1.25 16.18 -2.17
CA GLY A 119 1.86 17.48 -2.45
C GLY A 119 1.05 18.63 -1.89
N SER A 120 0.48 18.42 -0.70
CA SER A 120 -0.60 19.23 -0.20
C SER A 120 -0.06 20.65 -0.02
N ILE A 121 -0.67 21.58 -0.75
CA ILE A 121 -0.62 23.03 -0.51
C ILE A 121 -1.00 23.40 0.94
N PHE A 122 -1.55 22.44 1.70
CA PHE A 122 -1.80 22.52 3.13
C PHE A 122 -0.70 21.80 3.91
N GLN A 123 -0.20 22.44 4.97
CA GLN A 123 0.95 22.06 5.79
C GLN A 123 0.74 20.79 6.66
N HIS A 124 -0.06 19.84 6.20
CA HIS A 124 -0.44 18.65 6.95
C HIS A 124 -0.40 17.41 6.06
N ASN A 125 0.32 16.39 6.52
CA ASN A 125 0.29 15.05 5.97
C ASN A 125 -0.58 14.18 6.87
N ASP A 126 -1.52 13.47 6.26
CA ASP A 126 -2.33 12.48 6.96
C ASP A 126 -1.58 11.15 7.00
N VAL A 127 -1.44 10.60 8.20
CA VAL A 127 -0.88 9.28 8.44
C VAL A 127 -1.96 8.40 9.04
N TRP A 128 -2.22 7.26 8.42
CA TRP A 128 -3.04 6.21 9.00
C TRP A 128 -2.13 5.06 9.39
N TRP A 129 -2.26 4.55 10.61
CA TRP A 129 -1.50 3.36 11.04
C TRP A 129 -2.42 2.30 11.63
N MET A 130 -2.10 1.03 11.37
CA MET A 130 -2.84 -0.11 11.90
C MET A 130 -2.13 -0.62 13.16
N LYS A 131 -2.75 -0.40 14.33
CA LYS A 131 -2.17 -0.82 15.63
C LYS A 131 -2.29 -2.31 15.88
N GLU A 132 -3.35 -2.93 15.39
CA GLU A 132 -3.57 -4.37 15.50
C GLU A 132 -3.69 -4.96 14.09
N ASN A 133 -2.77 -5.86 13.76
CA ASN A 133 -2.66 -6.40 12.42
C ASN A 133 -3.96 -7.11 11.98
N GLY A 134 -4.47 -6.74 10.81
CA GLY A 134 -5.69 -7.31 10.24
C GLY A 134 -7.01 -6.75 10.79
N ILE A 135 -6.99 -5.87 11.80
CA ILE A 135 -8.20 -5.34 12.44
C ILE A 135 -8.55 -3.95 11.89
N ALA A 136 -9.72 -3.83 11.24
CA ALA A 136 -10.18 -2.59 10.60
C ALA A 136 -10.33 -1.43 11.60
N GLU A 137 -10.82 -1.74 12.78
CA GLU A 137 -11.12 -0.78 13.84
C GLU A 137 -9.86 -0.25 14.52
N SER A 138 -8.71 -0.93 14.32
CA SER A 138 -7.43 -0.52 14.92
C SER A 138 -6.71 0.58 14.14
N TRP A 139 -7.20 0.89 12.93
CA TRP A 139 -6.69 2.00 12.14
C TRP A 139 -6.92 3.32 12.89
N THR A 140 -5.85 4.04 13.16
CA THR A 140 -5.91 5.39 13.73
C THR A 140 -5.35 6.38 12.71
N LYS A 141 -6.01 7.53 12.58
CA LYS A 141 -5.55 8.64 11.73
C LYS A 141 -4.89 9.70 12.60
N GLU A 142 -3.70 10.13 12.21
CA GLU A 142 -3.00 11.26 12.78
C GLU A 142 -2.74 12.32 11.72
N HIS A 143 -2.90 13.58 12.10
CA HIS A 143 -2.62 14.73 11.25
C HIS A 143 -1.25 15.27 11.62
N ILE A 144 -0.24 15.00 10.79
CA ILE A 144 1.12 15.46 11.04
C ILE A 144 1.31 16.79 10.33
N LEU A 145 1.52 17.85 11.12
CA LEU A 145 1.96 19.15 10.61
C LEU A 145 3.36 19.02 10.01
N THR A 146 3.49 19.20 8.70
CA THR A 146 4.77 19.37 8.03
C THR A 146 5.10 20.86 7.97
N CYS A 147 6.00 21.30 8.84
CA CYS A 147 6.59 22.62 8.72
C CYS A 147 7.50 22.64 7.49
N LEU A 148 7.05 23.25 6.39
CA LEU A 148 7.95 23.63 5.32
C LEU A 148 8.92 24.68 5.89
N GLY A 149 10.10 24.23 6.33
CA GLY A 149 11.23 25.14 6.52
C GLY A 149 11.51 25.87 5.20
N PRO A 150 11.97 27.13 5.24
CA PRO A 150 12.21 27.90 4.02
C PRO A 150 13.32 27.21 3.21
N ALA A 151 12.92 26.68 2.06
CA ALA A 151 13.73 26.12 0.98
C ALA A 151 14.50 24.82 1.30
N CYS A 152 13.96 23.74 0.73
CA CYS A 152 14.69 22.64 0.08
C CYS A 152 15.63 21.78 0.97
N PHE A 153 15.37 20.46 0.92
CA PHE A 153 16.15 19.35 1.47
C PHE A 153 15.91 19.03 2.96
N GLY A 154 14.99 18.09 3.20
CA GLY A 154 14.80 17.43 4.48
C GLY A 154 13.34 17.46 4.93
N LEU A 155 12.63 16.33 4.80
CA LEU A 155 11.38 16.12 5.53
C LEU A 155 11.76 15.88 7.00
N ASP A 156 11.89 16.94 7.78
CA ASP A 156 11.92 16.82 9.24
C ASP A 156 10.48 16.61 9.73
N ILE A 157 10.18 15.37 10.15
CA ILE A 157 8.90 15.02 10.75
C ILE A 157 8.86 15.62 12.17
N CYS A 158 8.15 16.74 12.32
CA CYS A 158 7.84 17.29 13.62
C CYS A 158 6.71 16.48 14.27
N TYR A 159 7.04 15.53 15.14
CA TYR A 159 6.04 14.95 16.05
C TYR A 159 5.61 16.03 17.05
N LEU A 160 4.41 16.59 16.84
CA LEU A 160 3.75 17.30 17.94
C LEU A 160 3.27 16.21 18.91
N ASN A 161 4.07 15.91 19.93
CA ASN A 161 3.65 15.09 21.06
C ASN A 161 2.44 15.76 21.73
N ILE A 162 1.23 15.35 21.35
CA ILE A 162 0.03 15.68 22.11
C ILE A 162 -0.30 14.46 22.97
N TYR A 163 0.51 14.23 24.00
CA TYR A 163 0.07 13.52 25.20
C TYR A 163 -0.19 14.59 26.27
N GLN A 164 -1.46 14.86 26.54
CA GLN A 164 -1.96 15.38 27.82
C GLN A 164 -3.10 14.47 28.27
#